data_AF-A0A431II22-F1
#
_entry.id   AF-A0A431II22-F1
#
_cell.length_a   1.000
_cell.length_b   1.000
_cell.length_c   1.000
_cell.angle_alpha   90.00
_cell.angle_beta   90.00
_cell.angle_gamma   90.00
#
_symmetry.space_group_name_H-M   'P 1'
#
loop_
_entity.id
_entity.type
_entity.pdbx_description
1 polymer ?
#
loop_
_entity_poly.entity_id
_entity_poly.type
_entity_poly.pdbx_seq_one_letter_code
_entity_poly.pdbx_strand_id
1 'polypeptide(L)' 'TPDELVSWSKGRMARYKAPRRIVVVDELPRTGTRKIRRDHLVPLFDADSGSGTRSDSDTAPATGSDGDRT' A
#
# COMPACT_ATOMS: atom_id res chain seq x y z
N THR A 1 -0.36 -14.88 -5.58
CA THR A 1 -0.73 -13.56 -5.00
C THR A 1 -0.29 -13.50 -3.54
N PRO A 2 -0.23 -12.30 -2.90
CA PRO A 2 0.13 -12.20 -1.48
C PRO A 2 -0.75 -13.05 -0.55
N ASP A 3 -2.05 -13.15 -0.82
CA ASP A 3 -2.98 -13.97 -0.02
C ASP A 3 -2.70 -15.47 -0.12
N GLU A 4 -2.35 -15.94 -1.32
CA GLU A 4 -1.92 -17.33 -1.53
C GLU A 4 -0.66 -17.65 -0.73
N LEU A 5 0.29 -16.71 -0.64
CA LEU A 5 1.52 -16.89 0.15
C LEU A 5 1.24 -16.96 1.66
N VAL A 6 0.27 -16.18 2.15
CA VAL A 6 -0.19 -16.29 3.54
C VAL A 6 -0.83 -17.65 3.79
N SER A 7 -1.71 -18.11 2.89
CA SER A 7 -2.35 -19.43 2.99
C SER A 7 -1.33 -20.57 2.95
N TRP A 8 -0.38 -20.51 2.01
CA TRP A 8 0.73 -21.45 1.88
C TRP A 8 1.58 -21.53 3.15
N SER A 9 1.85 -20.38 3.78
CA SER A 9 2.62 -20.30 5.02
C SER A 9 1.90 -20.98 6.18
N LYS A 10 0.58 -20.74 6.34
CA LYS A 10 -0.22 -21.32 7.43
C LYS A 10 -0.21 -22.86 7.46
N GLY A 11 -0.04 -23.52 6.31
CA GLY A 11 0.05 -24.98 6.22
C GLY A 11 1.44 -25.57 6.50
N ARG A 12 2.48 -24.74 6.60
CA ARG A 12 3.89 -25.18 6.67
C ARG A 12 4.64 -24.75 7.93
N MET A 13 4.09 -23.80 8.69
CA MET A 13 4.68 -23.35 9.94
C MET A 13 3.61 -23.23 11.02
N ALA A 14 4.05 -23.23 12.27
CA ALA A 14 3.17 -22.96 13.40
C ALA A 14 2.46 -21.62 13.21
N ARG A 15 1.18 -21.55 13.61
CA ARG A 15 0.30 -20.39 13.38
C ARG A 15 0.92 -19.05 13.78
N TYR A 16 1.69 -19.00 14.87
CA TYR A 16 2.31 -17.77 15.36
C TYR A 16 3.46 -17.26 14.48
N LYS A 17 4.04 -18.11 13.63
CA LYS A 17 5.09 -17.72 12.67
C LYS A 17 4.52 -17.29 11.32
N ALA A 18 3.25 -17.62 11.05
CA ALA A 18 2.63 -17.26 9.79
C ALA A 18 2.52 -15.73 9.67
N PRO A 19 3.01 -15.13 8.58
CA PRO A 19 2.96 -13.69 8.38
C PRO A 19 1.50 -13.21 8.28
N ARG A 20 1.21 -12.05 8.88
CA ARG A 20 -0.13 -11.44 8.84
C ARG A 20 -0.36 -10.61 7.57
N ARG A 21 0.72 -10.07 6.99
CA ARG A 21 0.72 -9.22 5.80
C ARG A 21 1.96 -9.55 4.98
N ILE A 22 1.81 -9.54 3.66
CA ILE A 22 2.91 -9.69 2.70
C ILE A 22 2.83 -8.51 1.74
N VAL A 23 3.92 -7.75 1.65
CA VAL A 23 4.07 -6.64 0.70
C VAL A 23 5.13 -7.07 -0.31
N VAL A 24 4.81 -6.97 -1.60
CA VAL A 24 5.73 -7.26 -2.69
C VAL A 24 6.28 -5.93 -3.18
N VAL A 25 7.60 -5.82 -3.25
CA VAL A 25 8.32 -4.64 -3.71
C VAL A 25 9.39 -5.06 -4.71
N ASP A 26 9.73 -4.16 -5.63
CA ASP A 26 10.75 -4.45 -6.65
C ASP A 26 12.16 -4.46 -6.05
N GLU A 27 12.42 -3.60 -5.06
CA GLU A 27 13.73 -3.47 -4.43
C GLU A 27 13.64 -3.40 -2.90
N LEU A 28 14.64 -4.02 -2.24
CA LEU A 28 14.83 -3.94 -0.80
C LEU A 28 16.00 -3.00 -0.49
N PRO A 29 15.95 -2.24 0.62
CA PRO A 29 17.07 -1.43 1.08
C PRO A 29 18.28 -2.32 1.35
N ARG A 30 19.38 -2.02 0.65
CA ARG A 30 20.63 -2.78 0.73
C ARG A 30 21.81 -1.89 1.11
N THR A 31 22.83 -2.50 1.73
CA THR A 31 24.16 -1.92 1.93
C THR A 31 24.92 -1.85 0.61
N GLY A 32 26.05 -1.13 0.58
CA GLY A 32 26.97 -1.11 -0.57
C GLY A 32 27.44 -2.52 -1.00
N THR A 33 27.40 -3.50 -0.09
CA THR A 33 27.71 -4.91 -0.36
C THR A 33 26.44 -5.76 -0.58
N ARG A 34 25.31 -5.17 -0.98
CA ARG A 34 24.03 -5.82 -1.30
C ARG A 34 23.32 -6.55 -0.14
N LYS A 35 23.83 -6.50 1.09
CA LYS A 35 23.13 -7.06 2.27
C LYS A 35 21.89 -6.24 2.59
N ILE A 36 20.80 -6.90 2.96
CA ILE A 36 19.56 -6.24 3.39
C ILE A 36 19.81 -5.44 4.67
N ARG A 37 19.36 -4.19 4.70
CA ARG A 37 19.37 -3.31 5.88
C ARG A 37 18.05 -3.43 6.64
N ARG A 38 18.00 -4.30 7.65
CA ARG A 38 16.75 -4.65 8.35
C ARG A 38 16.19 -3.52 9.21
N ASP A 39 17.07 -2.73 9.80
CA ASP A 39 16.79 -1.48 10.52
C ASP A 39 16.03 -0.46 9.65
N HIS A 40 16.32 -0.42 8.35
CA HIS A 40 15.64 0.45 7.39
C HIS A 40 14.34 -0.13 6.83
N LEU A 41 14.03 -1.42 7.04
CA LEU A 41 12.81 -2.02 6.48
C LEU A 41 11.55 -1.57 7.21
N VAL A 42 11.57 -1.58 8.55
CA VAL A 42 10.39 -1.31 9.37
C VAL A 42 9.83 0.10 9.13
N PRO A 43 10.66 1.17 9.15
CA PRO A 43 10.16 2.53 8.90
C PRO A 43 9.48 2.73 7.53
N LEU A 44 9.90 1.98 6.50
CA LEU A 44 9.35 2.12 5.15
C LEU A 44 7.90 1.63 5.04
N PHE A 45 7.48 0.68 5.88
CA PHE A 45 6.17 0.03 5.80
C PHE A 45 5.26 0.29 6.99
N ASP A 46 5.73 1.05 7.98
CA ASP A 46 4.94 1.53 9.12
C ASP A 46 4.15 2.80 8.78
N ALA A 47 4.65 3.63 7.86
CA ALA A 47 3.99 4.87 7.42
C ALA A 47 2.74 4.64 6.54
N ASP A 48 2.58 3.45 5.99
CA ASP A 48 1.64 3.15 4.91
C ASP A 48 0.23 2.75 5.38
N SER A 49 -0.10 2.97 6.66
CA SER A 49 -1.43 2.66 7.20
C SER A 49 -2.51 3.69 6.81
N GLY A 50 -2.18 4.74 6.05
CA GLY A 50 -3.09 5.88 5.85
C GLY A 50 -2.99 6.66 4.54
N SER A 51 -2.27 6.20 3.51
CA SER A 51 -2.22 6.91 2.22
C SER A 51 -3.13 6.24 1.18
N GLY A 52 -4.42 6.14 1.52
CA GLY A 52 -5.43 6.03 0.48
C GLY A 52 -5.54 7.40 -0.19
N THR A 53 -4.94 7.57 -1.36
CA THR A 53 -5.23 8.68 -2.27
C THR A 53 -6.74 8.76 -2.45
N ARG A 54 -7.39 9.62 -1.66
CA ARG A 54 -8.72 10.13 -2.00
C ARG A 54 -8.47 11.05 -3.18
N SER A 55 -8.79 10.56 -4.37
CA SER A 55 -8.90 11.38 -5.54
C SER A 55 -9.94 12.47 -5.23
N ASP A 56 -9.47 13.71 -5.05
CA ASP A 56 -10.31 14.89 -5.15
C ASP A 56 -10.76 15.03 -6.61
N SER A 57 -11.76 14.24 -6.97
CA SER A 57 -12.56 14.43 -8.19
C SER A 57 -13.90 15.01 -7.78
N ASP A 58 -13.88 16.23 -7.25
CA ASP A 58 -15.07 17.07 -7.15
C ASP A 58 -14.72 18.51 -7.53
N THR A 59 -14.60 18.73 -8.84
CA THR A 59 -14.85 20.04 -9.44
C THR A 59 -15.43 19.76 -10.83
N ALA A 60 -16.71 19.43 -10.85
CA ALA A 60 -17.55 19.67 -12.00
C ALA A 60 -18.09 21.10 -11.86
N PRO A 61 -17.80 22.05 -12.76
CA PRO A 61 -18.69 23.20 -12.90
C PRO A 61 -19.96 22.69 -13.59
N ALA A 62 -21.01 22.50 -12.79
CA ALA A 62 -22.35 22.31 -13.32
C ALA A 62 -22.77 23.55 -14.11
N THR A 63 -23.11 23.32 -15.37
CA THR A 63 -23.83 24.22 -16.27
C THR A 63 -25.03 24.88 -15.59
N GLY A 64 -25.11 26.20 -15.65
CA GLY A 64 -26.32 26.98 -15.34
C GLY A 64 -26.58 27.98 -16.46
N SER A 65 -27.37 27.56 -17.45
CA SER A 65 -28.11 28.46 -18.33
C SER A 65 -29.19 29.13 -17.50
N ASP A 66 -29.24 30.46 -17.46
CA ASP A 66 -30.46 31.16 -17.08
C ASP A 66 -30.70 32.33 -18.02
N GLY A 67 -31.83 32.24 -18.73
CA GLY A 67 -32.30 33.26 -19.65
C GLY A 67 -33.18 34.28 -18.93
N ASP A 68 -33.29 35.44 -19.57
CA ASP A 68 -34.44 36.35 -19.54
C ASP A 68 -34.80 37.04 -18.22
N ARG A 69 -34.61 38.37 -18.17
CA ARG A 69 -35.70 39.35 -17.97
C ARG A 69 -35.23 40.82 -17.98
N THR A 70 -36.17 41.63 -18.49
CA THR A 70 -36.31 43.11 -18.60
C THR A 70 -35.53 43.82 -19.69
#